data_AF-A0A958DDU7-F1
#
_entry.id   AF-A0A958DDU7-F1
#
_cell.length_a   1.000
_cell.length_b   1.000
_cell.length_c   1.000
_cell.angle_alpha   90.00
_cell.angle_beta   90.00
_cell.angle_gamma   90.00
#
_symmetry.space_group_name_H-M   'P 1'
#
loop_
_entity.id
_entity.type
_entity.pdbx_description
1 polymer ?
#
loop_
_entity_poly.entity_id
_entity_poly.type
_entity_poly.pdbx_seq_one_letter_code
_entity_poly.pdbx_strand_id
1 'polypeptide(L)'
;WTEQDSRCQVHQDESGRLWDVLFMASYAIRTTTDSGDRLRFSLYRVPKDGHSAEAEEVTLKLMVGPGDVGEPVITIMLPNED
;
A
#
# COMPACT_ATOMS: atom_id res chain seq x y z
N TRP A 1 15.42 -0.28 -9.35
CA TRP A 1 15.04 0.66 -10.43
C TRP A 1 16.14 0.59 -11.48
N THR A 2 15.87 0.09 -12.69
CA THR A 2 16.79 0.22 -13.83
C THR A 2 16.28 1.34 -14.74
N GLU A 3 17.17 2.06 -15.43
CA GLU A 3 16.79 3.20 -16.29
C GLU A 3 15.85 2.82 -17.45
N GLN A 4 15.79 1.54 -17.82
CA GLN A 4 14.91 1.02 -18.86
C GLN A 4 13.44 0.97 -18.42
N ASP A 5 13.17 0.64 -17.15
CA ASP A 5 11.81 0.62 -16.59
C ASP A 5 11.15 2.02 -16.69
N SER A 6 11.96 3.08 -16.52
CA SER A 6 11.49 4.47 -16.49
C SER A 6 11.20 5.08 -17.86
N ARG A 7 11.58 4.43 -18.96
CA ARG A 7 11.43 4.99 -20.33
C ARG A 7 10.14 4.56 -21.04
N CYS A 8 9.54 3.46 -20.63
CA CYS A 8 8.33 2.90 -21.25
C CYS A 8 7.06 3.10 -20.42
N GLN A 9 7.19 3.64 -19.20
CA GLN A 9 6.11 3.73 -18.23
C GLN A 9 5.97 5.15 -17.65
N VAL A 10 4.78 5.49 -17.17
CA VAL A 10 4.52 6.74 -16.42
C VAL A 10 5.48 6.84 -15.24
N HIS A 11 6.21 7.95 -15.13
CA HIS A 11 7.17 8.20 -14.06
C HIS A 11 6.56 7.90 -12.68
N GLN A 12 7.22 7.04 -11.89
CA GLN A 12 6.84 6.71 -10.52
C GLN A 12 7.96 7.12 -9.57
N ASP A 13 7.59 7.80 -8.47
CA ASP A 13 8.50 8.16 -7.39
C ASP A 13 8.20 7.33 -6.13
N GLU A 14 9.24 6.78 -5.51
CA GLU A 14 9.11 5.89 -4.36
C GLU A 14 8.49 6.60 -3.14
N SER A 15 8.91 7.85 -2.88
CA SER A 15 8.38 8.63 -1.75
C SER A 15 6.91 8.98 -1.97
N GLY A 16 6.54 9.33 -3.20
CA GLY A 16 5.15 9.56 -3.59
C GLY A 16 4.29 8.29 -3.51
N ARG A 17 4.81 7.12 -3.91
CA ARG A 17 4.07 5.85 -3.76
C ARG A 17 3.91 5.43 -2.31
N LEU A 18 4.93 5.63 -1.48
CA LEU A 18 4.85 5.39 -0.04
C LEU A 18 3.79 6.31 0.60
N TRP A 19 3.77 7.59 0.21
CA TRP A 19 2.76 8.53 0.67
C TRP A 19 1.34 8.07 0.35
N ASP A 20 1.08 7.62 -0.87
CA ASP A 20 -0.24 7.12 -1.26
C ASP A 20 -0.70 5.95 -0.38
N VAL A 21 0.18 4.99 -0.12
CA VAL A 21 -0.11 3.84 0.74
C VAL A 21 -0.42 4.28 2.17
N LEU A 22 0.45 5.11 2.77
CA LEU A 22 0.28 5.57 4.15
C LEU A 22 -0.95 6.46 4.32
N PHE A 23 -1.21 7.34 3.36
CA PHE A 23 -2.38 8.22 3.36
C PHE A 23 -3.67 7.41 3.27
N MET A 24 -3.76 6.46 2.33
CA MET A 24 -4.95 5.63 2.17
C MET A 24 -5.19 4.70 3.37
N ALA A 25 -4.13 4.14 3.97
CA ALA A 25 -4.25 3.40 5.22
C ALA A 25 -4.78 4.29 6.36
N SER A 26 -4.21 5.50 6.50
CA SER A 26 -4.60 6.46 7.53
C SER A 26 -6.04 6.97 7.34
N TYR A 27 -6.49 7.15 6.10
CA TYR A 27 -7.87 7.47 5.77
C TYR A 27 -8.79 6.32 6.18
N ALA A 28 -8.50 5.09 5.76
CA ALA A 28 -9.31 3.91 6.06
C ALA A 28 -9.45 3.66 7.58
N ILE A 29 -8.38 3.84 8.36
CA ILE A 29 -8.41 3.74 9.83
C ILE A 29 -9.36 4.79 10.45
N ARG A 30 -9.41 6.00 9.90
CA ARG A 30 -10.26 7.07 10.45
C ARG A 30 -11.72 6.92 10.06
N THR A 31 -12.02 6.24 8.95
CA THR A 31 -13.38 6.10 8.42
C THR A 31 -14.01 4.75 8.71
N THR A 32 -13.24 3.75 9.14
CA THR A 32 -13.79 2.44 9.49
C THR A 32 -14.74 2.54 10.69
N THR A 33 -15.86 1.82 10.61
CA THR A 33 -16.76 1.59 11.75
C THR A 33 -16.38 0.33 12.53
N ASP A 34 -15.55 -0.51 11.93
CA ASP A 34 -15.14 -1.79 12.51
C ASP A 34 -14.00 -1.56 13.50
N SER A 35 -14.13 -2.18 14.67
CA SER A 35 -13.07 -2.25 15.67
C SER A 35 -12.30 -3.55 15.51
N GLY A 36 -10.98 -3.47 15.49
CA GLY A 36 -10.13 -4.66 15.35
C GLY A 36 -8.67 -4.32 15.13
N ASP A 37 -7.86 -5.36 15.03
CA ASP A 37 -6.43 -5.32 14.74
C ASP A 37 -6.13 -5.47 13.24
N ARG A 38 -7.16 -5.61 12.40
CA ARG A 38 -7.03 -5.86 10.95
C ARG A 38 -7.98 -4.97 10.16
N LEU A 39 -7.50 -4.47 9.03
CA LEU A 39 -8.28 -3.65 8.10
C LEU A 39 -7.84 -3.95 6.67
N ARG A 40 -8.78 -3.96 5.72
CA ARG A 40 -8.45 -3.94 4.29
C ARG A 40 -8.74 -2.55 3.74
N PHE A 41 -7.87 -2.07 2.86
CA PHE A 41 -8.07 -0.81 2.15
C PHE A 41 -7.60 -0.96 0.71
N SER A 42 -8.20 -0.18 -0.18
CA SER A 42 -7.84 -0.16 -1.59
C SER A 42 -7.20 1.17 -1.99
N LEU A 43 -6.34 1.12 -2.99
CA LEU A 43 -5.78 2.28 -3.67
C LEU A 43 -5.56 1.95 -5.15
N TYR A 44 -5.50 2.98 -5.98
CA TYR A 44 -5.17 2.83 -7.40
C TYR A 44 -3.66 3.00 -7.61
N ARG A 45 -3.05 2.11 -8.40
CA ARG A 45 -1.66 2.21 -8.82
C ARG A 45 -1.50 1.82 -10.28
N VAL A 46 -0.49 2.34 -10.96
CA VAL A 46 -0.08 1.77 -12.26
C VAL A 46 0.82 0.55 -11.95
N PRO A 47 0.52 -0.66 -12.49
CA PRO A 47 1.35 -1.84 -12.28
C PRO A 47 2.77 -1.64 -12.78
N LYS A 48 3.78 -2.12 -12.04
CA LYS A 48 5.19 -2.03 -12.45
C LYS A 48 5.57 -3.18 -13.39
N ASP A 49 4.92 -3.24 -14.55
CA ASP A 49 5.12 -4.26 -15.59
C ASP A 49 5.83 -3.71 -16.84
N GLY A 50 6.13 -2.42 -16.87
CA GLY A 50 6.84 -1.75 -17.96
C GLY A 50 6.00 -1.45 -19.20
N HIS A 51 4.70 -1.75 -19.19
CA HIS A 51 3.81 -1.51 -20.33
C HIS A 51 2.46 -0.87 -19.96
N SER A 52 2.00 -1.02 -18.72
CA SER A 52 0.74 -0.46 -18.26
C SER A 52 0.86 1.03 -18.01
N ALA A 53 -0.12 1.79 -18.53
CA ALA A 53 -0.26 3.23 -18.31
C ALA A 53 -1.50 3.60 -17.49
N GLU A 54 -2.47 2.69 -17.42
CA GLU A 54 -3.71 2.86 -16.67
C GLU A 54 -3.54 2.43 -15.21
N ALA A 55 -4.26 3.09 -14.33
CA ALA A 55 -4.26 2.74 -12.91
C ALA A 55 -5.23 1.58 -12.64
N GLU A 56 -4.77 0.62 -11.86
CA GLU A 56 -5.54 -0.53 -11.40
C GLU A 56 -5.75 -0.44 -9.89
N GLU A 57 -6.94 -0.83 -9.44
CA GLU A 57 -7.23 -0.95 -8.02
C GLU A 57 -6.48 -2.15 -7.43
N VAL A 58 -5.79 -1.94 -6.32
CA VAL A 58 -5.21 -3.00 -5.50
C VAL A 58 -5.72 -2.89 -4.08
N THR A 59 -6.04 -4.03 -3.48
CA THR A 59 -6.40 -4.13 -2.06
C THR A 59 -5.20 -4.58 -1.25
N LEU A 60 -4.94 -3.91 -0.14
CA LEU A 60 -3.92 -4.26 0.85
C LEU A 60 -4.58 -4.63 2.17
N LYS A 61 -3.89 -5.46 2.96
CA LYS A 61 -4.23 -5.79 4.34
C LYS A 61 -3.30 -5.02 5.27
N LEU A 62 -3.89 -4.31 6.21
CA LEU A 62 -3.22 -3.71 7.36
C LEU A 62 -3.49 -4.56 8.59
N MET A 63 -2.46 -4.85 9.36
CA MET A 63 -2.57 -5.50 10.68
C MET A 63 -1.79 -4.71 11.74
N VAL A 64 -2.32 -4.69 12.96
CA VAL A 64 -1.68 -4.13 14.15
C VAL A 64 -1.30 -5.27 15.08
N GLY A 65 -0.03 -5.32 15.50
CA GLY A 65 0.46 -6.34 16.42
C GLY A 65 1.62 -5.83 17.27
N PRO A 66 2.10 -6.63 18.23
CA PRO A 66 3.28 -6.27 19.02
C PRO A 66 4.55 -6.36 18.15
N GLY A 67 5.42 -5.37 18.28
CA GLY A 67 6.81 -5.43 17.85
C GLY A 67 7.67 -6.21 18.84
N ASP A 68 8.97 -6.23 18.58
CA ASP A 68 9.94 -7.03 19.36
C ASP A 68 10.03 -6.58 20.83
N VAL A 69 9.66 -5.33 21.14
CA VAL A 69 9.65 -4.77 22.49
C VAL A 69 8.20 -4.57 23.01
N GLY A 70 7.21 -5.13 22.31
CA GLY A 70 5.79 -5.01 22.65
C GLY A 70 5.15 -3.68 22.28
N GLU A 71 5.86 -2.81 21.56
CA GLU A 71 5.30 -1.60 20.96
C GLU A 71 4.29 -1.94 19.85
N PRO A 72 3.24 -1.13 19.61
CA PRO A 72 2.32 -1.39 18.51
C PRO A 72 3.00 -1.14 17.16
N VAL A 73 2.99 -2.15 16.30
CA VAL A 73 3.52 -2.10 14.93
C VAL A 73 2.40 -2.31 13.93
N ILE A 74 2.36 -1.47 12.90
CA ILE A 74 1.50 -1.62 11.74
C ILE A 74 2.27 -2.37 10.66
N THR A 75 1.71 -3.47 10.18
CA THR A 75 2.23 -4.19 9.00
C THR A 75 1.23 -4.05 7.86
N ILE A 76 1.70 -3.63 6.68
CA ILE A 76 0.91 -3.53 5.45
C ILE A 76 1.43 -4.56 4.45
N MET A 77 0.54 -5.40 3.94
CA MET A 77 0.87 -6.57 3.13
C MET A 77 -0.23 -6.87 2.10
N LEU A 78 -0.01 -7.84 1.21
CA LEU A 78 -1.05 -8.34 0.33
C LEU A 78 -2.15 -9.06 1.15
N PRO A 79 -3.39 -9.16 0.62
CA PRO A 79 -4.50 -9.74 1.37
C PRO A 79 -4.30 -11.20 1.81
N ASN A 80 -3.46 -11.93 1.07
CA ASN A 80 -3.21 -13.36 1.23
C ASN A 80 -1.84 -13.67 1.88
N GLU A 81 -1.04 -12.65 2.17
CA GLU A 81 0.18 -12.79 2.98
C GLU A 81 -0.21 -12.77 4.45
N ASP A 82 0.48 -13.51 5.32
CA ASP A 82 0.24 -13.57 6.76
C ASP A 82 1.43 -13.05 7.57
#